data_AF-Q00585-F1
#
_entry.id   AF-Q00585-F1
#
_cell.length_a   1.000
_cell.length_b   1.000
_cell.length_c   1.000
_cell.angle_alpha   90.00
_cell.angle_beta   90.00
_cell.angle_gamma   90.00
#
_symmetry.space_group_name_H-M   'P 1'
#
loop_
_entity.id
_entity.type
_entity.pdbx_description
1 polymer ?
#
loop_
_entity_poly.entity_id
_entity_poly.type
_entity_poly.pdbx_seq_one_letter_code
_entity_poly.pdbx_strand_id
1 'polypeptide(L)'
;MTDQEIANVLIGILMGGQHTSATTSAWFLLHLAEKHHLQDELYQEVLNALSGKGGNLDDLSYEDLQQMPLVNFRKVVSPLVVPNLHSIFRKVVSPLVVPNTNNIFEKAHNVLVSPG
;
A
#
# COMPACT_ATOMS: atom_id res chain seq x y z
N MET A 1 -27.99 3.02 -7.18
CA MET A 1 -27.36 1.69 -7.27
C MET A 1 -28.37 0.66 -6.84
N THR A 2 -28.51 -0.42 -7.59
CA THR A 2 -29.28 -1.60 -7.18
C THR A 2 -28.49 -2.41 -6.15
N ASP A 3 -29.15 -3.29 -5.39
CA ASP A 3 -28.47 -4.17 -4.43
C ASP A 3 -27.39 -5.04 -5.11
N GLN A 4 -27.63 -5.45 -6.36
CA GLN A 4 -26.64 -6.17 -7.16
C GLN A 4 -25.41 -5.31 -7.47
N GLU A 5 -25.58 -4.04 -7.81
CA GLU A 5 -24.47 -3.12 -8.06
C GLU A 5 -23.69 -2.84 -6.78
N ILE A 6 -24.36 -2.76 -5.62
CA ILE A 6 -23.71 -2.62 -4.31
C ILE A 6 -22.85 -3.87 -4.03
N ALA A 7 -23.42 -5.07 -4.20
CA ALA A 7 -22.68 -6.33 -4.03
C ALA A 7 -21.44 -6.41 -4.94
N ASN A 8 -21.59 -6.00 -6.21
CA ASN A 8 -20.47 -5.98 -7.16
C ASN A 8 -19.37 -4.99 -6.74
N VAL A 9 -19.74 -3.82 -6.21
CA VAL A 9 -18.77 -2.84 -5.67
C VAL A 9 -18.05 -3.39 -4.43
N LEU A 10 -18.77 -4.06 -3.53
CA LEU A 10 -18.17 -4.69 -2.34
C LEU A 10 -17.14 -5.77 -2.74
N ILE A 11 -17.46 -6.59 -3.75
CA ILE A 11 -16.51 -7.56 -4.31
C ILE A 11 -15.29 -6.84 -4.88
N GLY A 12 -15.49 -5.77 -5.66
CA GLY A 12 -14.39 -5.00 -6.24
C GLY A 12 -13.45 -4.39 -5.19
N ILE A 13 -14.01 -3.80 -4.13
CA ILE A 13 -13.24 -3.22 -3.01
C ILE A 13 -12.45 -4.32 -2.29
N LEU A 14 -13.11 -5.44 -1.97
CA LEU A 14 -12.48 -6.53 -1.24
C LEU A 14 -11.34 -7.16 -2.05
N MET A 15 -11.56 -7.46 -3.34
CA MET A 15 -10.54 -8.02 -4.22
C MET A 15 -9.34 -7.08 -4.37
N GLY A 16 -9.59 -5.79 -4.65
CA GLY A 16 -8.53 -4.80 -4.79
C GLY A 16 -7.69 -4.63 -3.52
N GLY A 17 -8.36 -4.53 -2.37
CA GLY A 17 -7.71 -4.40 -1.06
C GLY A 17 -6.95 -5.65 -0.62
N GLN A 18 -7.50 -6.84 -0.90
CA GLN A 18 -6.91 -8.11 -0.47
C GLN A 18 -5.55 -8.37 -1.12
N HIS A 19 -5.46 -8.28 -2.45
CA HIS A 19 -4.21 -8.58 -3.16
C HIS A 19 -3.09 -7.60 -2.81
N THR A 20 -3.43 -6.32 -2.69
CA THR A 20 -2.45 -5.26 -2.36
C THR A 20 -1.98 -5.37 -0.91
N SER A 21 -2.89 -5.60 0.04
CA SER A 21 -2.56 -5.74 1.46
C SER A 21 -1.76 -7.01 1.73
N ALA A 22 -2.17 -8.16 1.18
CA ALA A 22 -1.49 -9.45 1.37
C ALA A 22 -0.05 -9.44 0.84
N THR A 23 0.17 -8.83 -0.33
CA THR A 23 1.52 -8.74 -0.89
C THR A 23 2.41 -7.82 -0.04
N THR A 24 1.86 -6.69 0.42
CA THR A 24 2.58 -5.73 1.27
C THR A 24 2.99 -6.37 2.60
N SER A 25 2.08 -7.09 3.26
CA SER A 25 2.37 -7.75 4.54
C SER A 25 3.34 -8.92 4.39
N ALA A 26 3.22 -9.72 3.32
CA ALA A 26 4.16 -10.80 3.04
C ALA A 26 5.60 -10.27 2.88
N TRP A 27 5.77 -9.21 2.08
CA TRP A 27 7.09 -8.58 1.92
C TRP A 27 7.61 -7.95 3.20
N PHE A 28 6.75 -7.29 3.98
CA PHE A 28 7.13 -6.76 5.29
C PHE A 28 7.69 -7.86 6.20
N LEU A 29 7.00 -8.99 6.31
CA LEU A 29 7.45 -10.13 7.11
C LEU A 29 8.77 -10.72 6.60
N LEU A 30 8.94 -10.86 5.28
CA LEU A 30 10.20 -11.32 4.69
C LEU A 30 11.37 -10.39 5.02
N HIS A 31 11.17 -9.07 4.94
CA HIS A 31 12.20 -8.08 5.27
C HIS A 31 12.53 -8.08 6.77
N LEU A 32 11.53 -8.29 7.63
CA LEU A 32 11.75 -8.43 9.07
C LEU A 32 12.52 -9.71 9.40
N ALA A 33 12.23 -10.82 8.72
CA ALA A 33 12.94 -12.08 8.90
C ALA A 33 14.45 -11.95 8.62
N GLU A 34 14.86 -11.05 7.72
CA GLU A 34 16.28 -10.76 7.47
C GLU A 34 16.91 -9.77 8.46
N LYS A 35 16.09 -9.00 9.20
CA LYS A 35 16.54 -7.85 10.02
C LYS A 35 16.01 -7.94 11.44
N HIS A 36 16.57 -8.86 12.22
CA HIS A 36 16.10 -9.14 13.59
C HIS A 36 16.11 -7.90 14.51
N HIS A 37 17.10 -7.01 14.40
CA HIS A 37 17.14 -5.77 15.18
C HIS A 37 15.90 -4.88 14.97
N LEU A 38 15.29 -4.90 13.78
CA LEU A 38 14.06 -4.16 13.52
C LEU A 38 12.85 -4.81 14.20
N GLN A 39 12.87 -6.13 14.42
CA GLN A 39 11.82 -6.80 15.19
C GLN A 39 11.87 -6.34 16.65
N ASP A 40 13.07 -6.22 17.21
CA ASP A 40 13.26 -5.72 18.58
C ASP A 40 12.81 -4.25 18.71
N GLU A 41 13.21 -3.39 17.77
CA GLU A 41 12.78 -1.98 17.74
C GLU A 41 11.26 -1.83 17.61
N LEU A 42 10.62 -2.60 16.72
CA LEU A 42 9.17 -2.62 16.56
C LEU A 42 8.46 -3.10 17.84
N TYR A 43 8.99 -4.14 18.48
CA TYR A 43 8.43 -4.65 19.71
C TYR A 43 8.49 -3.61 20.84
N GLN A 44 9.62 -2.91 20.98
CA GLN A 44 9.75 -1.83 21.96
C GLN A 44 8.80 -0.67 21.65
N GLU A 45 8.61 -0.32 20.38
CA GLU A 45 7.63 0.71 19.98
C GLU A 45 6.20 0.34 20.40
N VAL A 46 5.79 -0.92 20.18
CA VAL A 46 4.47 -1.42 20.61
C VAL A 46 4.33 -1.37 22.13
N LEU A 47 5.34 -1.82 22.88
CA LEU A 47 5.33 -1.75 24.34
C LEU A 47 5.22 -0.31 24.86
N ASN A 48 5.95 0.62 24.24
CA ASN A 48 5.92 2.03 24.62
C ASN A 48 4.53 2.63 24.44
N ALA A 49 3.85 2.32 23.32
CA ALA A 49 2.48 2.79 23.08
C ALA A 49 1.49 2.20 24.11
N LEU A 50 1.71 0.97 24.58
CA LEU A 50 0.86 0.28 25.54
C LEU A 50 1.20 0.59 27.01
N SER A 51 2.33 1.25 27.27
CA SER A 51 2.85 1.49 28.63
C SER A 51 1.89 2.24 29.56
N GLY A 52 0.99 3.06 29.00
CA GLY A 52 -0.04 3.81 29.73
C GLY A 52 -1.39 3.10 29.86
N LYS A 53 -1.57 1.93 29.23
CA LYS A 53 -2.86 1.23 29.10
C LYS A 53 -2.93 -0.13 29.79
N GLY A 54 -1.96 -0.44 30.66
CA GLY A 54 -1.89 -1.75 31.33
C GLY A 54 -1.07 -2.80 30.58
N GLY A 55 -0.45 -2.43 29.45
CA GLY A 55 0.54 -3.25 28.77
C GLY A 55 -0.02 -4.46 27.99
N ASN A 56 -1.35 -4.63 27.94
CA ASN A 56 -1.97 -5.69 27.14
C ASN A 56 -2.23 -5.20 25.71
N LEU A 57 -2.06 -6.10 24.74
CA LEU A 57 -2.32 -5.82 23.34
C LEU A 57 -3.81 -5.58 23.05
N ASP A 58 -4.70 -6.13 23.88
CA ASP A 58 -6.16 -5.93 23.76
C ASP A 58 -6.57 -4.46 23.95
N ASP A 59 -5.74 -3.66 24.60
CA ASP A 59 -5.99 -2.23 24.86
C ASP A 59 -5.48 -1.31 23.73
N LEU A 60 -4.92 -1.89 22.66
CA LEU A 60 -4.43 -1.16 21.50
C LEU A 60 -5.60 -0.52 20.73
N SER A 61 -5.60 0.81 20.60
CA SER A 61 -6.61 1.55 19.86
C SER A 61 -6.06 2.10 18.54
N TYR A 62 -6.96 2.55 17.66
CA TYR A 62 -6.59 3.15 16.38
C TYR A 62 -5.73 4.41 16.55
N GLU A 63 -5.96 5.18 17.62
CA GLU A 63 -5.21 6.39 17.95
C GLU A 63 -3.76 6.08 18.33
N ASP A 64 -3.50 4.92 18.94
CA ASP A 64 -2.14 4.51 19.32
C ASP A 64 -1.28 4.23 18.10
N LEU A 65 -1.89 3.76 17.01
CA LEU A 65 -1.17 3.52 15.77
C LEU A 65 -0.45 4.79 15.32
N GLN A 66 -1.01 5.99 15.50
CA GLN A 66 -0.34 7.24 15.12
C GLN A 66 0.97 7.50 15.87
N GLN A 67 1.12 6.90 17.06
CA GLN A 67 2.32 7.02 17.91
C GLN A 67 3.36 5.93 17.60
N MET A 68 3.08 5.04 16.64
CA MET A 68 3.95 3.95 16.23
C MET A 68 4.58 4.26 14.86
N PRO A 69 5.57 5.16 14.79
CA PRO A 69 6.18 5.52 13.53
C PRO A 69 6.81 4.33 12.84
N LEU A 70 7.48 3.38 13.50
CA LEU A 70 8.10 2.21 12.85
C LEU A 70 7.06 1.24 12.28
N VAL A 71 5.95 1.00 12.98
CA VAL A 71 4.82 0.20 12.48
C VAL A 71 4.16 0.89 11.28
N ASN A 72 3.99 2.21 11.33
CA ASN A 72 3.46 2.99 10.21
C ASN A 72 4.49 3.23 9.09
N PHE A 73 5.78 3.17 9.41
CA PHE A 73 6.84 3.57 8.50
C PHE A 73 7.12 2.45 7.50
N ARG A 74 6.68 2.74 6.28
CA ARG A 74 7.44 2.89 5.02
C ARG A 74 9.00 2.90 5.04
N LYS A 75 9.72 2.74 6.16
CA LYS A 75 11.21 2.69 6.24
C LYS A 75 11.74 1.26 6.31
N VAL A 76 11.02 0.31 6.92
CA VAL A 76 11.35 -1.13 6.78
C VAL A 76 11.08 -1.59 5.35
N VAL A 77 10.01 -1.06 4.76
CA VAL A 77 9.51 -1.31 3.41
C VAL A 77 9.44 0.03 2.68
N SER A 78 10.59 0.55 2.25
CA SER A 78 10.66 1.73 1.35
C SER A 78 9.80 1.47 0.10
N PRO A 79 9.27 2.52 -0.59
CA PRO A 79 8.49 2.43 -1.85
C PRO A 79 9.10 1.61 -3.00
N LEU A 80 10.28 1.03 -2.84
CA LEU A 80 10.98 0.15 -3.78
C LEU A 80 10.61 -1.33 -3.64
N VAL A 81 9.97 -1.74 -2.53
CA VAL A 81 9.59 -3.15 -2.33
C VAL A 81 8.29 -3.42 -3.07
N VAL A 82 8.46 -3.72 -4.35
CA VAL A 82 7.46 -4.20 -5.31
C VAL A 82 6.23 -3.29 -5.39
N PRO A 83 6.15 -2.39 -6.39
CA PRO A 83 4.87 -1.81 -6.73
C PRO A 83 3.90 -2.97 -7.03
N ASN A 84 2.93 -3.21 -6.13
CA ASN A 84 1.85 -4.19 -6.31
C ASN A 84 1.16 -4.01 -7.68
N LEU A 85 1.26 -2.80 -8.24
CA LEU A 85 0.99 -2.45 -9.62
C LEU A 85 2.24 -1.86 -10.28
N HIS A 86 3.08 -2.72 -10.87
CA HIS A 86 4.29 -2.30 -11.59
C HIS A 86 4.00 -1.44 -12.83
N SER A 87 2.77 -1.50 -13.35
CA SER A 87 2.37 -0.73 -14.52
C SER A 87 0.90 -0.36 -14.45
N ILE A 88 0.61 0.91 -14.69
CA ILE A 88 -0.74 1.44 -14.74
C ILE A 88 -0.95 1.98 -16.14
N PHE A 89 -1.98 1.49 -16.82
CA PHE A 89 -2.30 1.90 -18.18
C PHE A 89 -3.61 2.68 -18.28
N ARG A 90 -3.71 3.51 -19.30
CA ARG A 90 -4.94 4.21 -19.70
C ARG A 90 -5.06 4.16 -21.22
N LYS A 91 -6.28 3.95 -21.70
CA LYS A 91 -6.57 3.99 -23.14
C LYS A 91 -6.64 5.45 -23.61
N VAL A 92 -5.96 5.75 -24.71
CA VAL A 92 -5.99 7.07 -25.36
C VAL A 92 -7.30 7.22 -26.12
N VAL A 93 -8.19 8.07 -25.60
CA VAL A 93 -9.53 8.31 -26.17
C VAL A 93 -9.50 9.38 -27.27
N SER A 94 -8.59 10.34 -27.17
CA SER A 94 -8.29 11.40 -28.15
C SER A 94 -6.77 11.58 -28.26
N PRO A 95 -6.22 12.03 -29.41
CA PRO A 95 -4.79 12.20 -29.56
C PRO A 95 -4.17 13.06 -28.44
N LEU A 96 -3.08 12.57 -27.83
CA LEU A 96 -2.38 13.23 -26.73
C LEU A 96 -1.01 13.71 -27.20
N VAL A 97 -0.78 15.02 -27.16
CA VAL A 97 0.54 15.60 -27.43
C VAL A 97 1.38 15.53 -26.17
N VAL A 98 2.59 14.98 -26.27
CA VAL A 98 3.51 14.90 -25.14
C VAL A 98 4.22 16.26 -24.99
N PRO A 99 4.07 16.96 -23.85
CA PRO A 99 4.69 18.26 -23.65
C PRO A 99 6.20 18.23 -23.89
N ASN A 100 6.74 19.30 -24.49
CA ASN A 100 8.17 19.46 -24.81
C ASN A 100 8.74 18.42 -25.80
N THR A 101 7.88 17.73 -26.55
CA THR A 101 8.29 16.82 -27.62
C THR A 101 7.39 17.00 -28.85
N ASN A 102 7.83 16.48 -30.00
CA ASN A 102 7.00 16.41 -31.21
C ASN A 102 6.16 15.11 -31.26
N ASN A 103 6.09 14.34 -30.17
CA ASN A 103 5.42 13.05 -30.14
C ASN A 103 3.92 13.22 -29.84
N ILE A 104 3.10 12.49 -30.60
CA ILE A 104 1.65 12.43 -30.43
C ILE A 104 1.25 10.97 -30.24
N PHE A 105 0.56 10.66 -29.15
CA PHE A 105 -0.10 9.38 -28.97
C PHE A 105 -1.44 9.41 -29.67
N GLU A 106 -1.59 8.63 -30.74
CA GLU A 106 -2.86 8.51 -31.47
C GLU A 106 -3.95 7.82 -30.66
N LYS A 107 -5.20 8.04 -31.09
CA LYS A 107 -6.38 7.34 -30.57
C LYS A 107 -6.17 5.82 -30.66
N ALA A 108 -6.63 5.10 -29.64
CA ALA A 108 -6.53 3.65 -29.46
C ALA A 108 -5.17 3.10 -28.96
N HIS A 109 -4.13 3.93 -28.82
CA HIS A 109 -2.96 3.56 -28.02
C HIS A 109 -3.33 3.38 -26.53
N ASN A 110 -2.48 2.68 -25.79
CA ASN A 110 -2.50 2.68 -24.32
C ASN A 110 -1.26 3.40 -23.82
N VAL A 111 -1.44 4.45 -23.01
CA VAL A 111 -0.34 5.04 -22.26
C VAL A 111 -0.10 4.20 -21.02
N LEU A 112 1.16 4.00 -20.66
CA LEU A 112 1.58 3.19 -19.51
C LEU A 112 2.53 4.04 -18.66
N VAL A 113 2.33 4.02 -17.35
CA VAL A 113 3.26 4.59 -16.37
C VAL A 113 3.71 3.51 -15.39
N SER A 114 5.00 3.53 -15.07
CA SER A 114 5.63 2.70 -14.04
C SER A 114 6.26 3.65 -13.01
N PRO A 115 5.61 3.91 -11.87
CA PRO A 115 6.12 4.84 -10.85
C PRO A 115 7.26 4.28 -9.99
N GLY A 116 7.52 2.97 -10.09
CA GLY A 116 8.56 2.26 -9.33
C GLY A 116 9.96 2.47 -9.88
#